data_AF-A0A8C6BWT3-F1
#
_entry.id   AF-A0A8C6BWT3-F1
#
_cell.length_a   1.000
_cell.length_b   1.000
_cell.length_c   1.000
_cell.angle_alpha   90.00
_cell.angle_beta   90.00
_cell.angle_gamma   90.00
#
_symmetry.space_group_name_H-M   'P 1'
#
loop_
_entity.id
_entity.type
_entity.pdbx_description
1 polymer ?
#
loop_
_entity_poly.entity_id
_entity_poly.type
_entity_poly.pdbx_seq_one_letter_code
_entity_poly.pdbx_strand_id
1 'polypeptide(L)'
;MEFAELIKTPRVDNVVLHRPFYPAVEGTLCLTGHHLILSSRQDNTEELWLLHSNIDAIDKRFVGPLGTIIIKCKDFRIIQLDIPGMEECLNIASSIEKCFLKLPCQKMKLPGIVYPGLHHSDVPFLLPAHV
;
A
#
# COMPACT_ATOMS: atom_id res chain seq x y z
N MET A 1 6.89 -4.96 20.71
CA MET A 1 6.81 -5.81 19.50
C MET A 1 5.34 -5.89 19.09
N GLU A 2 4.74 -4.78 18.62
CA GLU A 2 3.26 -4.63 18.47
C GLU A 2 2.78 -4.53 17.00
N PHE A 3 3.69 -4.46 16.03
CA PHE A 3 3.32 -4.27 14.62
C PHE A 3 3.09 -5.58 13.85
N ALA A 4 3.63 -6.71 14.35
CA ALA A 4 3.50 -8.02 13.70
C ALA A 4 2.04 -8.53 13.66
N GLU A 5 1.23 -8.16 14.65
CA GLU A 5 -0.19 -8.56 14.75
C GLU A 5 -1.09 -7.89 13.70
N LEU A 6 -0.58 -6.86 13.01
CA LEU A 6 -1.33 -6.10 12.01
C LEU A 6 -1.13 -6.64 10.59
N ILE A 7 -0.09 -7.48 10.40
CA ILE A 7 0.31 -8.02 9.12
C ILE A 7 -0.38 -9.37 8.94
N LYS A 8 -1.46 -9.39 8.15
CA LYS A 8 -2.21 -10.63 7.87
C LYS A 8 -1.44 -11.56 6.92
N THR A 9 -0.78 -10.97 5.93
CA THR A 9 -0.02 -11.68 4.90
C THR A 9 1.36 -11.06 4.82
N PRO A 10 2.37 -11.64 5.48
CA PRO A 10 3.70 -11.03 5.59
C PRO A 10 4.52 -11.13 4.30
N ARG A 11 4.15 -12.05 3.40
CA ARG A 11 4.87 -12.32 2.17
C ARG A 11 3.89 -12.73 1.06
N VAL A 12 4.09 -12.18 -0.13
CA VAL A 12 3.39 -12.60 -1.36
C VAL A 12 4.38 -12.65 -2.51
N ASP A 13 4.38 -13.77 -3.24
CA ASP A 13 5.23 -13.98 -4.41
C ASP A 13 4.51 -13.59 -5.71
N ASN A 14 5.26 -13.38 -6.78
CA ASN A 14 4.76 -12.96 -8.10
C ASN A 14 4.03 -11.60 -8.10
N VAL A 15 4.49 -10.68 -7.26
CA VAL A 15 4.01 -9.28 -7.27
C VAL A 15 4.76 -8.52 -8.34
N VAL A 16 4.05 -7.74 -9.15
CA VAL A 16 4.66 -6.89 -10.19
C VAL A 16 4.68 -5.44 -9.73
N LEU A 17 5.88 -4.86 -9.68
CA LEU A 17 6.14 -3.47 -9.35
C LEU A 17 6.19 -2.63 -10.61
N HIS A 18 5.34 -1.60 -10.67
CA HIS A 18 5.35 -0.56 -11.68
C HIS A 18 5.80 0.76 -11.07
N ARG A 19 6.82 1.37 -11.68
CA ARG A 19 7.36 2.69 -11.33
C ARG A 19 7.37 3.58 -12.58
N PRO A 20 7.11 4.88 -12.45
CA PRO A 20 7.24 5.81 -13.58
C PRO A 20 8.65 5.75 -14.15
N PHE A 21 8.77 5.61 -15.47
CA PHE A 21 10.05 5.61 -16.21
C PHE A 21 10.98 4.41 -15.97
N TYR A 22 10.55 3.37 -15.26
CA TYR A 22 11.30 2.12 -15.08
C TYR A 22 10.52 0.93 -15.67
N PRO A 23 11.22 -0.13 -16.12
CA PRO A 23 10.55 -1.37 -16.50
C PRO A 23 9.83 -1.99 -15.30
N ALA A 24 8.79 -2.77 -15.60
CA ALA A 24 8.07 -3.54 -14.58
C ALA A 24 8.99 -4.61 -13.98
N VAL A 25 8.93 -4.77 -12.65
CA VAL A 25 9.77 -5.72 -11.91
C VAL A 25 8.88 -6.73 -11.22
N GLU A 26 9.03 -8.01 -11.59
CA GLU A 26 8.35 -9.11 -10.90
C GLU A 26 9.21 -9.61 -9.73
N GLY A 27 8.60 -9.76 -8.56
CA GLY A 27 9.31 -10.09 -7.35
C GLY A 27 8.46 -10.66 -6.23
N THR A 28 9.08 -10.74 -5.06
CA THR A 28 8.41 -11.12 -3.81
C THR A 28 8.23 -9.87 -2.96
N LEU A 29 6.99 -9.59 -2.56
CA LEU A 29 6.64 -8.51 -1.64
C LEU A 29 6.65 -9.02 -0.20
N CYS A 30 7.38 -8.34 0.66
CA CYS A 30 7.50 -8.63 2.09
C CYS A 30 7.05 -7.41 2.90
N LEU A 31 6.15 -7.64 3.86
CA LEU A 31 5.71 -6.64 4.81
C LEU A 31 6.42 -6.87 6.15
N THR A 32 7.04 -5.80 6.65
CA THR A 32 7.57 -5.74 8.01
C THR A 32 6.84 -4.66 8.81
N GLY A 33 7.13 -4.54 10.10
CA GLY A 33 6.49 -3.51 10.93
C GLY A 33 6.77 -2.06 10.49
N HIS A 34 7.85 -1.82 9.73
CA HIS A 34 8.27 -0.46 9.32
C HIS A 34 8.44 -0.30 7.82
N HIS A 35 8.79 -1.38 7.12
CA HIS A 35 9.11 -1.37 5.70
C HIS A 35 8.17 -2.29 4.91
N LEU A 36 7.84 -1.83 3.71
CA LEU A 36 7.33 -2.60 2.60
C LEU A 36 8.51 -2.82 1.63
N ILE A 37 8.89 -4.07 1.42
CA ILE A 37 10.05 -4.44 0.62
C ILE A 37 9.61 -5.31 -0.55
N LEU A 38 10.10 -5.04 -1.76
CA LEU A 38 9.95 -5.95 -2.89
C LEU A 38 11.32 -6.29 -3.44
N SER A 39 11.67 -7.56 -3.54
CA SER A 39 12.91 -7.99 -4.20
C SER A 39 12.58 -8.63 -5.55
N SER A 40 13.29 -8.22 -6.59
CA SER A 40 13.22 -8.82 -7.92
C SER A 40 13.66 -10.29 -7.89
N ARG A 41 13.11 -11.10 -8.80
CA ARG A 41 13.49 -12.51 -8.99
C ARG A 41 14.58 -12.72 -10.04
N GLN A 42 14.70 -11.78 -10.97
CA GLN A 42 15.57 -11.92 -12.14
C GLN A 42 16.96 -11.33 -11.87
N ASP A 43 17.01 -10.19 -11.18
CA ASP A 43 18.25 -9.49 -10.84
C ASP A 43 18.17 -8.99 -9.40
N ASN A 44 19.06 -9.46 -8.52
CA ASN A 44 19.15 -9.03 -7.11
C ASN A 44 19.52 -7.54 -6.94
N THR A 45 19.57 -6.75 -8.02
CA THR A 45 19.90 -5.32 -7.97
C THR A 45 18.67 -4.43 -7.85
N GLU A 46 17.49 -4.91 -8.28
CA GLU A 46 16.26 -4.13 -8.29
C GLU A 46 15.40 -4.47 -7.06
N GLU A 47 15.46 -3.61 -6.06
CA GLU A 47 14.70 -3.74 -4.82
C GLU A 47 13.89 -2.46 -4.54
N LEU A 48 12.63 -2.61 -4.12
CA LEU A 48 11.87 -1.53 -3.52
C LEU A 48 12.03 -1.58 -2.00
N TRP A 49 12.40 -0.45 -1.40
CA TRP A 49 12.38 -0.25 0.04
C TRP A 49 11.53 0.97 0.34
N LEU A 50 10.33 0.75 0.89
CA LEU A 50 9.40 1.82 1.23
C LEU A 50 9.08 1.79 2.72
N LEU A 51 9.34 2.90 3.40
CA LEU A 51 8.89 3.08 4.78
C LEU A 51 7.38 3.33 4.82
N HIS A 52 6.67 2.68 5.75
CA HIS A 52 5.26 2.94 6.00
C HIS A 52 5.00 4.42 6.32
N SER A 53 5.94 5.09 7.00
CA SER A 53 5.85 6.52 7.32
C SER A 53 5.87 7.44 6.09
N ASN A 54 6.40 6.97 4.96
CA ASN A 54 6.44 7.72 3.69
C ASN A 54 5.16 7.53 2.87
N ILE A 55 4.26 6.62 3.26
CA ILE A 55 2.98 6.42 2.59
C ILE A 55 2.02 7.54 3.01
N ASP A 56 1.42 8.19 2.02
CA ASP A 56 0.44 9.25 2.21
C ASP A 56 -0.99 8.73 2.02
N ALA A 57 -1.19 7.99 0.92
CA ALA A 57 -2.46 7.36 0.57
C ALA A 57 -2.23 6.06 -0.20
N ILE A 58 -3.22 5.16 -0.12
CA ILE A 58 -3.30 3.96 -0.97
C ILE A 58 -4.65 3.93 -1.68
N ASP A 59 -4.66 3.46 -2.92
CA ASP A 59 -5.87 3.16 -3.69
C ASP A 59 -5.85 1.68 -4.12
N LYS A 60 -7.01 1.02 -4.14
CA LYS A 60 -7.16 -0.42 -4.39
C LYS A 60 -8.06 -0.59 -5.61
N ARG A 61 -7.60 -1.33 -6.60
CA ARG A 61 -8.36 -1.66 -7.82
C ARG A 61 -8.35 -3.17 -8.02
N PHE A 62 -9.43 -3.71 -8.57
CA PHE A 62 -9.55 -5.13 -8.84
C PHE A 62 -10.00 -5.34 -10.28
N VAL A 63 -9.26 -6.16 -11.02
CA VAL A 63 -9.57 -6.52 -12.41
C VAL A 63 -9.54 -8.03 -12.51
N GLY A 64 -10.71 -8.66 -12.44
CA GLY A 64 -10.84 -10.11 -12.39
C GLY A 64 -10.11 -10.68 -11.15
N PRO A 65 -9.21 -11.68 -11.32
CA PRO A 65 -8.48 -12.28 -10.20
C PRO A 65 -7.25 -11.48 -9.75
N LEU A 66 -6.93 -10.37 -10.41
CA LEU A 66 -5.76 -9.53 -10.11
C LEU A 66 -6.18 -8.32 -9.27
N GLY A 67 -5.44 -8.06 -8.19
CA GLY A 67 -5.60 -6.90 -7.35
C GLY A 67 -4.44 -5.92 -7.54
N THR A 68 -4.74 -4.65 -7.76
CA THR A 68 -3.75 -3.58 -7.92
C THR A 68 -3.81 -2.63 -6.74
N ILE A 69 -2.66 -2.35 -6.13
CA ILE A 69 -2.51 -1.33 -5.07
C ILE A 69 -1.66 -0.20 -5.63
N ILE A 70 -2.23 1.01 -5.65
CA ILE A 70 -1.51 2.24 -6.00
C ILE A 70 -1.13 2.94 -4.71
N ILE A 71 0.17 3.10 -4.47
CA ILE A 71 0.73 3.75 -3.29
C ILE A 71 1.20 5.15 -3.69
N LYS A 72 0.65 6.16 -3.01
CA LYS A 72 1.07 7.56 -3.13
C LYS A 72 1.95 7.89 -1.93
N CYS A 73 3.16 8.33 -2.20
CA CYS A 73 4.16 8.64 -1.19
C CYS A 73 4.24 10.15 -0.93
N LYS A 74 4.69 10.54 0.27
CA LYS A 74 4.87 11.94 0.68
C LYS A 74 5.97 12.67 -0.10
N ASP A 75 6.88 11.93 -0.71
CA ASP A 75 7.91 12.42 -1.63
C ASP A 75 7.42 12.52 -3.09
N PHE A 76 6.10 12.51 -3.30
CA PHE A 76 5.42 12.58 -4.60
C PHE A 76 5.64 11.38 -5.52
N ARG A 77 6.23 10.27 -5.04
CA ARG A 77 6.31 9.03 -5.81
C ARG A 77 4.95 8.35 -5.86
N ILE A 78 4.61 7.86 -7.06
CA ILE A 78 3.45 6.98 -7.27
C ILE A 78 4.01 5.61 -7.67
N ILE A 79 3.66 4.60 -6.91
CA ILE A 79 4.11 3.22 -7.11
C ILE A 79 2.88 2.34 -7.26
N GLN A 80 2.89 1.43 -8.23
CA GLN A 80 1.82 0.46 -8.40
C GLN A 80 2.35 -0.95 -8.14
N LEU A 81 1.57 -1.74 -7.41
CA LEU A 81 1.83 -3.14 -7.12
C LEU A 81 0.65 -3.97 -7.64
N ASP A 82 0.91 -4.88 -8.57
CA ASP A 82 -0.07 -5.86 -9.01
C ASP A 82 0.17 -7.17 -8.25
N ILE A 83 -0.86 -7.59 -7.52
CA ILE A 83 -0.84 -8.72 -6.60
C ILE A 83 -1.76 -9.82 -7.17
N PRO A 84 -1.26 -11.06 -7.31
CA PRO A 84 -2.09 -12.19 -7.67
C PRO A 84 -3.01 -12.53 -6.49
N GLY A 85 -4.30 -12.62 -6.77
CA GLY A 85 -5.29 -13.00 -5.75
C GLY A 85 -5.92 -11.82 -5.03
N MET A 86 -7.25 -11.87 -4.91
CA MET A 86 -8.06 -10.81 -4.30
C MET A 86 -7.87 -10.77 -2.78
N GLU A 87 -7.77 -11.94 -2.14
CA GLU A 87 -7.62 -12.03 -0.68
C GLU A 87 -6.26 -11.47 -0.23
N GLU A 88 -5.19 -11.83 -0.93
CA GLU A 88 -3.83 -11.35 -0.70
C GLU A 88 -3.76 -9.83 -0.86
N CYS A 89 -4.35 -9.29 -1.93
CA CYS A 89 -4.41 -7.85 -2.17
C CYS A 89 -5.14 -7.12 -1.03
N LEU A 90 -6.31 -7.61 -0.61
CA LEU A 90 -7.07 -7.02 0.50
C LEU A 90 -6.30 -7.09 1.82
N ASN A 91 -5.64 -8.21 2.08
CA ASN A 91 -4.85 -8.40 3.30
C ASN A 91 -3.61 -7.49 3.33
N ILE A 92 -2.91 -7.33 2.21
CA ILE A 92 -1.77 -6.41 2.09
C ILE A 92 -2.24 -4.97 2.29
N ALA A 93 -3.28 -4.54 1.58
CA ALA A 93 -3.80 -3.19 1.68
C ALA A 93 -4.23 -2.84 3.12
N SER A 94 -4.95 -3.77 3.78
CA SER A 94 -5.35 -3.59 5.18
C SER A 94 -4.17 -3.55 6.15
N SER A 95 -3.12 -4.35 5.88
CA SER A 95 -1.90 -4.36 6.69
C SER A 95 -1.13 -3.04 6.56
N ILE A 96 -1.00 -2.52 5.33
CA ILE A 96 -0.36 -1.22 5.05
C ILE A 96 -1.11 -0.10 5.78
N GLU A 97 -2.45 -0.04 5.64
CA GLU A 97 -3.31 0.95 6.32
C GLU A 97 -3.08 0.98 7.84
N LYS A 98 -3.04 -0.20 8.47
CA LYS A 98 -2.82 -0.31 9.91
C LYS A 98 -1.40 0.08 10.33
N CYS A 99 -0.39 -0.29 9.52
CA CYS A 99 1.01 0.01 9.81
C CYS A 99 1.30 1.51 9.70
N PHE A 100 0.82 2.20 8.66
CA PHE A 100 1.12 3.63 8.51
C PHE A 100 0.24 4.54 9.37
N LEU A 101 -1.03 4.17 9.63
CA LEU A 101 -1.96 4.99 10.43
C LEU A 101 -1.60 5.00 11.93
N LYS A 102 -1.00 3.93 12.44
CA LYS A 102 -0.58 3.83 13.85
C LYS A 102 0.73 4.56 14.16
N LEU A 103 1.39 5.16 13.17
CA LEU A 103 2.61 5.93 13.41
C LEU A 103 2.28 7.31 14.00
N PRO A 104 2.97 7.73 15.08
CA PRO A 104 2.67 8.97 15.81
C PRO A 104 2.74 10.23 14.93
N CYS A 105 3.47 10.16 13.82
CA CYS A 105 3.71 11.26 12.89
C CYS A 105 2.49 11.61 12.01
N GLN A 106 1.47 10.74 11.88
CA GLN A 106 0.34 10.99 10.97
C GLN A 106 -0.92 11.57 11.66
N LYS A 107 -0.86 11.89 12.96
CA LYS A 107 -1.86 12.78 13.59
C LYS A 107 -1.89 14.19 12.97
N MET A 108 -0.94 14.51 12.08
CA MET A 108 -0.95 15.69 11.21
C MET A 108 -1.50 15.40 9.80
N LYS A 109 -2.50 14.52 9.64
CA LYS A 109 -3.38 14.63 8.46
C LYS A 109 -4.13 15.94 8.58
N LEU A 110 -3.65 16.96 7.86
CA LEU A 110 -4.25 18.28 7.76
C LEU A 110 -5.75 18.13 7.47
N PRO A 111 -6.65 18.72 8.28
CA PRO A 111 -8.07 18.76 7.94
C PRO A 111 -8.22 19.66 6.71
N GLY A 112 -8.38 19.06 5.53
CA GLY A 112 -8.68 19.83 4.31
C GLY A 112 -8.04 19.37 3.00
N ILE A 113 -7.15 18.37 2.98
CA ILE A 113 -6.67 17.82 1.70
C ILE A 113 -7.71 16.82 1.18
N VAL A 114 -8.64 17.31 0.37
CA VAL A 114 -9.50 16.49 -0.49
C VAL A 114 -8.63 16.01 -1.65
N TYR A 115 -8.37 14.70 -1.73
CA TYR A 115 -7.75 14.13 -2.93
C TYR A 115 -8.76 14.19 -4.08
N PRO A 116 -8.54 15.02 -5.12
CA PRO A 116 -9.45 15.07 -6.25
C PRO A 116 -9.20 13.81 -7.08
N GLY A 117 -10.09 12.81 -6.94
CA GLY A 117 -9.96 11.51 -7.61
C GLY A 117 -10.56 10.32 -6.87
N LEU A 118 -11.04 10.48 -5.63
CA LEU A 118 -11.95 9.51 -5.03
C LEU A 118 -13.33 9.67 -5.67
N HIS A 119 -13.77 8.66 -6.41
CA HIS A 119 -15.16 8.56 -6.85
C HIS A 119 -16.05 8.45 -5.61
N HIS A 120 -17.17 9.20 -5.64
CA HIS A 120 -18.15 9.29 -4.54
C HIS A 120 -18.81 7.94 -4.18
N SER A 121 -18.49 6.85 -4.88
CA SER A 121 -18.99 5.50 -4.62
C SER A 121 -18.14 4.68 -3.64
N ASP A 122 -16.91 5.10 -3.31
CA ASP A 122 -15.98 4.33 -2.46
C ASP A 122 -15.96 4.77 -0.98
N VAL A 123 -16.98 5.51 -0.53
CA VAL A 123 -17.13 5.93 0.88
C VAL A 123 -18.36 5.31 1.56
N PRO A 124 -18.42 3.99 1.80
CA PRO A 124 -19.24 3.47 2.88
C PRO A 124 -18.41 3.57 4.18
N PHE A 125 -18.99 4.10 5.25
CA PHE A 125 -18.37 4.35 6.57
C PHE A 125 -17.70 5.71 6.78
N LEU A 126 -18.43 6.79 6.50
CA LEU A 126 -18.26 8.03 7.27
C LEU A 126 -19.62 8.68 7.50
N LEU A 127 -20.21 8.35 8.66
CA LEU A 127 -20.98 9.19 9.59
C LEU A 127 -21.93 8.29 10.43
N PRO A 128 -22.32 8.67 11.67
CA PRO A 128 -22.10 9.96 12.33
C PRO A 128 -21.40 9.87 13.71
N ALA A 129 -20.61 10.89 14.06
CA ALA A 129 -20.38 11.23 15.46
C ALA A 129 -21.37 12.35 15.82
N HIS A 130 -22.38 11.98 16.59
CA HIS A 130 -23.34 12.86 17.24
C HIS A 130 -22.64 14.01 17.98
N VAL A 131 -23.09 15.24 17.74
CA VAL A 131 -23.45 16.21 18.79
C VAL A 131 -24.75 16.87 18.36
#